data_AF-L7CKG7-F1
#
_entry.id   AF-L7CKG7-F1
#
_cell.length_a   1.000
_cell.length_b   1.000
_cell.length_c   1.000
_cell.angle_alpha   90.00
_cell.angle_beta   90.00
_cell.angle_gamma   90.00
#
_symmetry.space_group_name_H-M   'P 1'
#
loop_
_entity.id
_entity.type
_entity.pdbx_description
1 polymer ?
#
loop_
_entity_poly.entity_id
_entity_poly.type
_entity_poly.pdbx_seq_one_letter_code
_entity_poly.pdbx_strand_id
1 'polypeptide(L)'
;MGDLIRATRDAGVSPDTPLDFSTLMRVTQSMVFPAEWEQLGGNCSMASFPSLELLVIDATSGVHARTKELFEDMDSLKPAIAEKEQERLQLKRMQQEQVSKALEPVSKRLGETLVPIDGDVEITGKWDVKIVTPDGKPATNQYTFIDQENFEAESSDPFFESGKQWFSVSDGAMVAIGVGFHAAMNSDDALILVPTNDPTTYLRLTRTNN
;
A
#
# COMPACT_ATOMS: atom_id res chain seq x y z
N MET A 1 -22.81 12.71 3.24
CA MET A 1 -22.18 11.77 4.20
C MET A 1 -21.83 10.41 3.60
N GLY A 2 -22.69 9.77 2.81
CA GLY A 2 -22.34 8.49 2.16
C GLY A 2 -21.01 8.54 1.40
N ASP A 3 -20.78 9.57 0.58
CA ASP A 3 -19.51 9.76 -0.14
C ASP A 3 -18.29 9.91 0.77
N LEU A 4 -18.46 10.53 1.94
CA LEU A 4 -17.36 10.71 2.89
C LEU A 4 -17.00 9.38 3.55
N ILE A 5 -18.00 8.59 3.95
CA ILE A 5 -17.80 7.23 4.47
C ILE A 5 -17.14 6.33 3.43
N ARG A 6 -17.51 6.47 2.14
CA ARG A 6 -16.86 5.78 1.02
C ARG A 6 -15.40 6.22 0.84
N ALA A 7 -15.11 7.52 0.94
CA ALA A 7 -13.78 8.08 0.76
C ALA A 7 -12.79 7.68 1.87
N THR A 8 -13.29 7.44 3.10
CA THR A 8 -12.47 6.99 4.23
C THR A 8 -12.37 5.46 4.36
N ARG A 9 -12.89 4.72 3.38
CA ARG A 9 -12.88 3.25 3.38
C ARG A 9 -11.52 2.71 2.95
N ASP A 10 -11.13 1.56 3.48
CA ASP A 10 -9.92 0.87 3.03
C ASP A 10 -9.97 0.58 1.52
N ALA A 11 -8.83 0.84 0.86
CA ALA A 11 -8.65 0.56 -0.56
C ALA A 11 -8.68 -0.95 -0.79
N GLY A 12 -9.80 -1.47 -1.30
CA GLY A 12 -9.99 -2.90 -1.56
C GLY A 12 -11.42 -3.40 -1.36
N VAL A 13 -12.29 -2.59 -0.76
CA VAL A 13 -13.67 -3.01 -0.52
C VAL A 13 -14.61 -2.62 -1.67
N SER A 14 -15.41 -3.57 -2.15
CA SER A 14 -16.32 -3.39 -3.29
C SER A 14 -17.28 -2.20 -3.09
N PRO A 15 -17.58 -1.41 -4.15
CA PRO A 15 -18.58 -0.33 -4.13
C PRO A 15 -19.97 -0.76 -3.66
N ASP A 16 -20.30 -2.05 -3.82
CA ASP A 16 -21.59 -2.67 -3.46
C ASP A 16 -21.67 -3.09 -1.99
N THR A 17 -20.56 -3.01 -1.26
CA THR A 17 -20.55 -3.38 0.16
C THR A 17 -21.25 -2.28 0.96
N PRO A 18 -22.27 -2.59 1.77
CA PRO A 18 -23.02 -1.60 2.55
C PRO A 18 -22.11 -0.64 3.33
N LEU A 19 -22.55 0.62 3.43
CA LEU A 19 -21.83 1.62 4.22
C LEU A 19 -21.82 1.24 5.69
N ASP A 20 -20.63 1.20 6.28
CA ASP A 20 -20.48 1.03 7.72
C ASP A 20 -20.62 2.38 8.42
N PHE A 21 -21.79 2.60 9.01
CA PHE A 21 -22.08 3.80 9.79
C PHE A 21 -21.53 3.73 11.21
N SER A 22 -20.95 2.61 11.65
CA SER A 22 -20.51 2.40 13.04
C SER A 22 -19.57 3.52 13.54
N THR A 23 -18.62 3.93 12.69
CA THR A 23 -17.68 5.00 13.01
C THR A 23 -18.38 6.36 13.07
N LEU A 24 -19.29 6.65 12.13
CA LEU A 24 -20.07 7.89 12.16
C LEU A 24 -20.93 7.97 13.42
N MET A 25 -21.64 6.90 13.75
CA MET A 25 -22.47 6.78 14.96
C MET A 25 -21.64 7.02 16.22
N ARG A 26 -20.48 6.38 16.34
CA ARG A 26 -19.55 6.55 17.46
C ARG A 26 -19.01 7.97 17.58
N VAL A 27 -18.68 8.62 16.45
CA VAL A 27 -18.23 10.02 16.44
C VAL A 27 -19.36 10.93 16.89
N THR A 28 -20.59 10.76 16.38
CA THR A 28 -21.74 11.55 16.81
C THR A 28 -22.03 11.37 18.30
N GLN A 29 -22.02 10.13 18.81
CA GLN A 29 -22.23 9.85 20.23
C GLN A 29 -21.15 10.43 21.15
N SER A 30 -19.90 10.53 20.66
CA SER A 30 -18.78 11.07 21.45
C SER A 30 -18.64 12.60 21.38
N MET A 31 -19.16 13.24 20.33
CA MET A 31 -19.01 14.69 20.12
C MET A 31 -20.29 15.50 20.37
N VAL A 32 -21.47 14.90 20.20
CA VAL A 32 -22.74 15.58 20.38
C VAL A 32 -23.33 15.18 21.71
N PHE A 33 -23.23 16.01 22.74
CA PHE A 33 -23.83 15.76 24.06
C PHE A 33 -23.73 14.29 24.55
N PRO A 34 -22.52 13.77 24.87
CA PRO A 34 -22.29 12.34 25.09
C PRO A 34 -23.19 11.67 26.14
N ALA A 35 -23.59 12.42 27.17
CA ALA A 35 -24.48 11.96 28.23
C ALA A 35 -25.92 11.68 27.74
N GLU A 36 -26.34 12.22 26.59
CA GLU A 36 -27.70 12.05 26.05
C GLU A 36 -27.90 10.69 25.35
N TRP A 37 -26.81 9.96 25.05
CA TRP A 37 -26.83 8.70 24.28
C TRP A 37 -26.67 7.43 25.14
N GLU A 38 -26.68 7.54 26.47
CA GLU A 38 -26.37 6.41 27.35
C GLU A 38 -27.28 5.18 27.16
N GLN A 39 -26.66 4.01 27.17
CA GLN A 39 -27.27 2.69 26.91
C GLN A 39 -28.40 2.28 27.87
N LEU A 40 -28.55 2.95 29.01
CA LEU A 40 -29.57 2.64 30.02
C LEU A 40 -30.85 3.50 29.89
N GLY A 41 -31.13 4.03 28.70
CA GLY A 41 -32.36 4.77 28.40
C GLY A 41 -32.18 6.28 28.28
N GLY A 42 -31.08 6.74 27.68
CA GLY A 42 -30.91 8.14 27.30
C GLY A 42 -32.07 8.63 26.40
N ASN A 43 -32.29 9.95 26.37
CA ASN A 43 -33.37 10.58 25.61
C ASN A 43 -33.18 10.50 24.08
N CYS A 44 -32.04 9.99 23.62
CA CYS A 44 -31.67 9.96 22.23
C CYS A 44 -31.36 8.53 21.76
N SER A 45 -31.79 8.21 20.54
CA SER A 45 -31.45 6.95 19.87
C SER A 45 -30.98 7.20 18.45
N MET A 46 -30.17 6.29 17.93
CA MET A 46 -29.62 6.36 16.58
C MET A 46 -29.54 4.97 15.96
N ALA A 47 -29.96 4.84 14.72
CA ALA A 47 -29.92 3.60 13.97
C ALA A 47 -29.50 3.86 12.53
N SER A 48 -28.63 3.01 12.00
CA SER A 48 -28.27 3.04 10.58
C SER A 48 -29.24 2.19 9.76
N PHE A 49 -29.53 2.64 8.55
CA PHE A 49 -30.23 1.91 7.51
C PHE A 49 -29.32 1.83 6.28
N PRO A 50 -28.31 0.92 6.28
CA PRO A 50 -27.27 0.90 5.25
C PRO A 50 -27.78 0.69 3.83
N SER A 51 -28.89 -0.04 3.66
CA SER A 51 -29.51 -0.30 2.35
C SER A 51 -30.08 0.95 1.69
N LEU A 52 -30.39 1.99 2.46
CA LEU A 52 -30.86 3.28 1.97
C LEU A 52 -29.82 4.39 2.19
N GLU A 53 -28.64 4.05 2.71
CA GLU A 53 -27.59 4.99 3.11
C GLU A 53 -28.08 6.08 4.09
N LEU A 54 -29.02 5.72 4.97
CA LEU A 54 -29.61 6.64 5.94
C LEU A 54 -29.09 6.39 7.35
N LEU A 55 -28.99 7.47 8.11
CA LEU A 55 -28.82 7.45 9.55
C LEU A 55 -30.06 8.09 10.17
N VAL A 56 -30.83 7.31 10.93
CA VAL A 56 -32.01 7.80 11.65
C VAL A 56 -31.58 8.17 13.05
N ILE A 57 -31.93 9.39 13.46
CA ILE A 57 -31.67 9.94 14.78
C ILE A 57 -33.02 10.36 15.34
N ASP A 58 -33.34 9.85 16.54
CA ASP A 58 -34.46 10.31 17.33
C ASP A 58 -33.90 10.97 18.59
N ALA A 59 -34.03 12.30 18.68
CA ALA A 59 -33.37 13.09 19.70
C ALA A 59 -34.09 14.43 19.94
N THR A 60 -33.64 15.16 20.97
CA THR A 60 -34.12 16.53 21.20
C THR A 60 -33.65 17.48 20.08
N SER A 61 -34.36 18.61 19.91
CA SER A 61 -34.03 19.61 18.88
C SER A 61 -32.60 20.15 19.00
N GLY A 62 -32.06 20.27 20.21
CA GLY A 62 -30.66 20.69 20.45
C GLY A 62 -29.64 19.66 19.97
N VAL A 63 -29.90 18.37 20.21
CA VAL A 63 -29.05 17.27 19.74
C VAL A 63 -29.10 17.17 18.21
N HIS A 64 -30.28 17.37 17.60
CA HIS A 64 -30.41 17.45 16.14
C HIS A 64 -29.62 18.61 15.54
N ALA A 65 -29.74 19.83 16.11
CA ALA A 65 -29.01 20.99 15.62
C ALA A 65 -27.49 20.78 15.69
N ARG A 66 -26.99 20.26 16.80
CA ARG A 66 -25.56 20.01 16.96
C ARG A 66 -25.04 18.85 16.10
N THR A 67 -25.86 17.83 15.85
CA THR A 67 -25.51 16.77 14.89
C THR A 67 -25.45 17.28 13.46
N LYS A 68 -26.37 18.19 13.09
CA LYS A 68 -26.33 18.84 11.79
C LYS A 68 -25.04 19.64 11.60
N GLU A 69 -24.65 20.46 12.58
CA GLU A 69 -23.39 21.22 12.54
C GLU A 69 -22.17 20.30 12.37
N LEU A 70 -22.10 19.20 13.13
CA LEU A 70 -21.03 18.21 12.99
C LEU A 70 -20.95 17.65 11.56
N PHE A 71 -22.09 17.34 10.93
CA PHE A 71 -22.11 16.81 9.57
C PHE A 71 -21.75 17.86 8.52
N GLU A 72 -22.14 19.12 8.72
CA GLU A 72 -21.72 20.23 7.85
C GLU A 72 -20.21 20.49 7.96
N ASP A 73 -19.64 20.45 9.17
CA ASP A 73 -18.20 20.55 9.39
C ASP A 73 -17.44 19.42 8.67
N MET A 74 -17.94 18.17 8.78
CA MET A 74 -17.35 17.03 8.08
C MET A 74 -17.47 17.15 6.55
N ASP A 75 -18.59 17.66 6.03
CA ASP A 75 -18.79 17.85 4.59
C ASP A 75 -17.84 18.91 4.03
N SER A 76 -17.53 19.94 4.84
CA SER A 76 -16.57 21.00 4.46
C SER A 76 -15.14 20.49 4.25
N LEU A 77 -14.78 19.34 4.83
CA LEU A 77 -13.46 18.71 4.69
C LEU A 77 -13.31 17.92 3.39
N LYS A 78 -14.41 17.57 2.70
CA LYS A 78 -14.38 16.76 1.47
C LYS A 78 -13.43 17.30 0.39
N PRO A 79 -13.43 18.61 0.05
CA PRO A 79 -12.55 19.12 -0.99
C PRO A 79 -11.07 18.94 -0.64
N ALA A 80 -10.70 19.19 0.62
CA ALA A 80 -9.32 19.04 1.08
C ALA A 80 -8.85 17.57 1.06
N ILE A 81 -9.74 16.62 1.41
CA ILE A 81 -9.46 15.18 1.31
C ILE A 81 -9.26 14.78 -0.16
N ALA A 82 -10.15 15.22 -1.05
CA ALA A 82 -10.06 14.92 -2.48
C ALA A 82 -8.78 15.48 -3.13
N GLU A 83 -8.40 16.71 -2.77
CA GLU A 83 -7.15 17.32 -3.23
C GLU A 83 -5.93 16.52 -2.76
N LYS A 84 -5.88 16.13 -1.48
CA LYS A 84 -4.81 15.30 -0.92
C LYS A 84 -4.70 13.93 -1.58
N GLU A 85 -5.83 13.30 -1.88
CA GLU A 85 -5.86 12.03 -2.60
C GLU A 85 -5.33 12.18 -4.04
N GLN A 86 -5.70 13.26 -4.72
CA GLN A 86 -5.21 13.57 -6.06
C GLN A 86 -3.69 13.85 -6.06
N GLU A 87 -3.18 14.62 -5.09
CA GLU A 87 -1.74 14.85 -4.89
C GLU A 87 -0.99 13.52 -4.71
N ARG A 88 -1.53 12.63 -3.85
CA ARG A 88 -0.94 11.29 -3.61
C ARG A 88 -0.89 10.46 -4.89
N LEU A 89 -1.97 10.44 -5.67
CA LEU A 89 -2.02 9.73 -6.95
C LEU A 89 -1.04 10.30 -7.98
N GLN A 90 -0.89 11.62 -8.05
CA GLN A 90 0.08 12.28 -8.91
C GLN A 90 1.51 11.90 -8.50
N LEU A 91 1.82 11.94 -7.21
CA LEU A 91 3.14 11.55 -6.70
C LEU A 91 3.46 10.09 -7.03
N LYS A 92 2.50 9.18 -6.84
CA LYS A 92 2.64 7.76 -7.19
C LYS A 92 2.94 7.56 -8.68
N ARG A 93 2.23 8.27 -9.56
CA ARG A 93 2.49 8.23 -11.02
C ARG A 93 3.89 8.74 -11.37
N MET A 94 4.31 9.86 -10.79
CA MET A 94 5.65 10.40 -11.01
C MET A 94 6.73 9.42 -10.56
N GLN A 95 6.54 8.76 -9.42
CA GLN A 95 7.46 7.74 -8.92
C GLN A 95 7.52 6.53 -9.87
N GLN A 96 6.37 5.99 -10.30
CA GLN A 96 6.33 4.88 -11.25
C GLN A 96 7.01 5.24 -12.58
N GLU A 97 6.81 6.45 -13.09
CA GLU A 97 7.45 6.91 -14.33
C GLU A 97 8.97 7.03 -14.18
N GLN A 98 9.46 7.54 -13.03
CA GLN A 98 10.89 7.60 -12.73
C GLN A 98 11.53 6.21 -12.67
N VAL A 99 10.88 5.27 -11.97
CA VAL A 99 11.34 3.87 -11.89
C VAL A 99 11.34 3.23 -13.28
N SER A 100 10.27 3.41 -14.06
CA SER A 100 10.18 2.87 -15.42
C SER A 100 11.30 3.40 -16.34
N LYS A 101 11.60 4.70 -16.28
CA LYS A 101 12.73 5.31 -17.01
C LYS A 101 14.08 4.72 -16.57
N ALA A 102 14.28 4.49 -15.28
CA ALA A 102 15.51 3.88 -14.77
C ALA A 102 15.68 2.42 -15.21
N LEU A 103 14.57 1.70 -15.41
CA LEU A 103 14.56 0.30 -15.87
C LEU A 103 14.69 0.13 -17.39
N GLU A 104 14.47 1.19 -18.18
CA GLU A 104 14.49 1.14 -19.65
C GLU A 104 15.78 0.55 -20.25
N PRO A 105 17.01 0.88 -19.76
CA PRO A 105 18.24 0.27 -20.27
C PRO A 105 18.29 -1.25 -20.04
N VAL A 106 17.81 -1.71 -18.89
CA VAL A 106 17.78 -3.13 -18.52
C VAL A 106 16.72 -3.87 -19.32
N SER A 107 15.53 -3.29 -19.47
CA SER A 107 14.44 -3.82 -20.31
C SER A 107 14.90 -4.01 -21.76
N LYS A 108 15.56 -3.01 -22.36
CA LYS A 108 16.11 -3.11 -23.73
C LYS A 108 17.15 -4.21 -23.87
N ARG A 109 18.02 -4.37 -22.86
CA ARG A 109 19.06 -5.41 -22.86
C ARG A 109 18.46 -6.81 -22.73
N LEU A 110 17.42 -6.96 -21.90
CA LEU A 110 16.70 -8.21 -21.74
C LEU A 110 15.85 -8.57 -22.96
N GLY A 111 15.36 -7.57 -23.69
CA GLY A 111 14.30 -7.77 -24.68
C GLY A 111 12.96 -8.11 -24.05
N GLU A 112 12.79 -7.83 -22.76
CA GLU A 112 11.61 -8.12 -21.96
C GLU A 112 10.98 -6.82 -21.45
N THR A 113 9.65 -6.79 -21.30
CA THR A 113 8.96 -5.67 -20.65
C THR A 113 9.09 -5.81 -19.14
N LEU A 114 9.58 -4.76 -18.48
CA LEU A 114 9.66 -4.67 -17.02
C LEU A 114 8.56 -3.74 -16.51
N VAL A 115 7.76 -4.24 -15.58
CA VAL A 115 6.68 -3.47 -14.93
C VAL A 115 7.10 -3.17 -13.50
N PRO A 116 7.26 -1.89 -13.11
CA PRO A 116 7.53 -1.52 -11.73
C PRO A 116 6.50 -2.15 -10.78
N ILE A 117 6.95 -2.59 -9.62
CA ILE A 117 6.06 -3.18 -8.62
C ILE A 117 5.06 -2.12 -8.14
N ASP A 118 3.78 -2.48 -8.12
CA ASP A 118 2.68 -1.63 -7.64
C ASP A 118 2.15 -2.18 -6.30
N GLY A 119 2.85 -1.88 -5.21
CA GLY A 119 2.53 -2.34 -3.85
C GLY A 119 3.60 -3.24 -3.21
N ASP A 120 3.19 -4.01 -2.21
CA ASP A 120 4.07 -4.92 -1.46
C ASP A 120 4.20 -6.26 -2.17
N VAL A 121 5.42 -6.80 -2.23
CA VAL A 121 5.69 -8.14 -2.76
C VAL A 121 6.15 -9.05 -1.62
N GLU A 122 5.43 -10.17 -1.44
CA GLU A 122 5.85 -11.22 -0.52
C GLU A 122 7.08 -11.94 -1.09
N ILE A 123 8.25 -11.65 -0.51
CA ILE A 123 9.52 -12.26 -0.93
C ILE A 123 9.87 -13.52 -0.14
N THR A 124 9.08 -13.93 0.85
CA THR A 124 9.37 -15.13 1.64
C THR A 124 9.39 -16.39 0.78
N GLY A 125 10.38 -17.25 1.00
CA GLY A 125 10.58 -18.49 0.26
C GLY A 125 12.00 -18.62 -0.30
N LYS A 126 12.21 -19.67 -1.09
CA LYS A 126 13.48 -19.91 -1.78
C LYS A 126 13.48 -19.23 -3.14
N TRP A 127 14.59 -18.57 -3.45
CA TRP A 127 14.78 -17.85 -4.69
C TRP A 127 16.15 -18.17 -5.27
N ASP A 128 16.16 -18.52 -6.55
CA ASP A 128 17.38 -18.53 -7.34
C ASP A 128 17.63 -17.12 -7.82
N VAL A 129 18.81 -16.58 -7.52
CA VAL A 129 19.18 -15.20 -7.83
C VAL A 129 20.36 -15.20 -8.77
N LYS A 130 20.11 -14.72 -9.98
CA LYS A 130 21.11 -14.57 -11.01
C LYS A 130 21.59 -13.13 -11.05
N ILE A 131 22.86 -12.91 -10.73
CA ILE A 131 23.52 -11.61 -10.93
C ILE A 131 23.95 -11.54 -12.39
N VAL A 132 23.54 -10.47 -13.06
CA VAL A 132 23.92 -10.24 -14.45
C VAL A 132 24.66 -8.92 -14.55
N THR A 133 25.98 -9.03 -14.71
CA THR A 133 26.89 -7.91 -14.99
C THR A 133 27.03 -7.68 -16.50
N PRO A 134 27.44 -6.48 -16.93
CA PRO A 134 27.69 -6.17 -18.34
C PRO A 134 28.70 -7.12 -19.01
N ASP A 135 29.65 -7.63 -18.21
CA ASP A 135 30.79 -8.45 -18.65
C ASP A 135 30.39 -9.90 -18.97
N GLY A 136 29.10 -10.25 -18.78
CA GLY A 136 28.52 -11.50 -19.25
C GLY A 136 28.94 -12.75 -18.48
N LYS A 137 29.56 -12.63 -17.29
CA LYS A 137 29.80 -13.75 -16.38
C LYS A 137 28.70 -13.79 -15.32
N PRO A 138 27.55 -14.46 -15.57
CA PRO A 138 26.51 -14.56 -14.57
C PRO A 138 27.02 -15.39 -13.39
N ALA A 139 26.97 -14.81 -12.18
CA ALA A 139 27.03 -15.58 -10.96
C ALA A 139 25.60 -15.97 -10.58
N THR A 140 25.38 -17.25 -10.31
CA THR A 140 24.09 -17.74 -9.80
C THR A 140 24.29 -18.07 -8.34
N ASN A 141 23.50 -17.42 -7.49
CA ASN A 141 23.52 -17.58 -6.05
C ASN A 141 22.11 -17.97 -5.61
N GLN A 142 22.00 -18.88 -4.65
CA GLN A 142 20.71 -19.25 -4.07
C GLN A 142 20.50 -18.49 -2.76
N TYR A 143 19.31 -17.91 -2.62
CA TYR A 143 18.90 -17.15 -1.45
C TYR A 143 17.62 -17.74 -0.88
N THR A 144 17.60 -17.96 0.43
CA THR A 144 16.39 -18.33 1.16
C THR A 144 15.97 -17.14 2.01
N PHE A 145 14.87 -16.48 1.61
CA PHE A 145 14.27 -15.39 2.38
C PHE A 145 13.29 -15.99 3.38
N ILE A 146 13.63 -15.96 4.66
CA ILE A 146 12.84 -16.57 5.73
C ILE A 146 11.71 -15.63 6.14
N ASP A 147 12.03 -14.35 6.34
CA ASP A 147 11.11 -13.26 6.62
C ASP A 147 11.70 -11.92 6.12
N GLN A 148 11.11 -10.79 6.49
CA GLN A 148 11.56 -9.44 6.09
C GLN A 148 12.91 -9.03 6.70
N GLU A 149 13.38 -9.74 7.73
CA GLU A 149 14.59 -9.41 8.50
C GLU A 149 15.67 -10.50 8.45
N ASN A 150 15.31 -11.71 8.01
CA ASN A 150 16.18 -12.89 8.03
C ASN A 150 16.21 -13.55 6.64
N PHE A 151 17.42 -13.75 6.12
CA PHE A 151 17.66 -14.51 4.90
C PHE A 151 18.98 -15.28 5.04
N GLU A 152 19.13 -16.33 4.23
CA GLU A 152 20.35 -17.13 4.13
C GLU A 152 20.82 -17.14 2.68
N ALA A 153 22.09 -16.77 2.46
CA ALA A 153 22.77 -16.90 1.17
C ALA A 153 23.71 -18.10 1.21
N GLU A 154 23.68 -18.95 0.18
CA GLU A 154 24.56 -20.13 0.10
C GLU A 154 25.99 -19.79 -0.32
N SER A 155 26.27 -18.55 -0.74
CA SER A 155 27.59 -18.12 -1.22
C SER A 155 27.92 -16.68 -0.85
N SER A 156 29.21 -16.34 -0.85
CA SER A 156 29.68 -14.95 -0.73
C SER A 156 29.43 -14.21 -2.05
N ASP A 157 28.52 -13.24 -2.05
CA ASP A 157 28.18 -12.38 -3.18
C ASP A 157 28.74 -10.97 -2.97
N PRO A 158 29.25 -10.26 -4.00
CA PRO A 158 29.62 -8.85 -3.90
C PRO A 158 28.47 -7.91 -3.45
N PHE A 159 27.21 -8.32 -3.60
CA PHE A 159 26.02 -7.53 -3.20
C PHE A 159 25.47 -7.93 -1.82
N PHE A 160 25.67 -9.18 -1.39
CA PHE A 160 25.07 -9.72 -0.17
C PHE A 160 26.10 -10.55 0.61
N GLU A 161 26.47 -10.07 1.80
CA GLU A 161 27.28 -10.88 2.72
C GLU A 161 26.40 -11.94 3.41
N SER A 162 26.96 -13.12 3.71
CA SER A 162 26.24 -14.14 4.47
C SER A 162 25.95 -13.65 5.90
N GLY A 163 24.67 -13.50 6.28
CA GLY A 163 24.26 -13.08 7.63
C GLY A 163 22.81 -12.56 7.70
N LYS A 164 22.37 -12.07 8.87
CA LYS A 164 21.07 -11.40 9.02
C LYS A 164 21.08 -10.05 8.30
N GLN A 165 20.26 -9.87 7.27
CA GLN A 165 20.06 -8.56 6.62
C GLN A 165 18.59 -8.32 6.36
N TRP A 166 18.21 -7.05 6.49
CA TRP A 166 16.85 -6.57 6.36
C TRP A 166 16.54 -6.14 4.92
N PHE A 167 15.34 -6.47 4.44
CA PHE A 167 14.83 -6.11 3.12
C PHE A 167 13.42 -5.53 3.22
N SER A 168 13.13 -4.52 2.42
CA SER A 168 11.77 -4.07 2.14
C SER A 168 11.59 -3.88 0.64
N VAL A 169 10.48 -4.42 0.09
CA VAL A 169 10.07 -4.27 -1.31
C VAL A 169 8.70 -3.62 -1.32
N SER A 170 8.64 -2.36 -1.77
CA SER A 170 7.38 -1.62 -1.88
C SER A 170 7.47 -0.59 -2.99
N ASP A 171 6.40 -0.41 -3.75
CA ASP A 171 6.22 0.71 -4.70
C ASP A 171 7.41 0.90 -5.67
N GLY A 172 7.87 -0.20 -6.27
CA GLY A 172 8.93 -0.17 -7.28
C GLY A 172 10.32 0.08 -6.73
N ALA A 173 10.49 0.04 -5.40
CA ALA A 173 11.78 0.10 -4.73
C ALA A 173 12.01 -1.16 -3.90
N MET A 174 13.27 -1.61 -3.87
CA MET A 174 13.76 -2.48 -2.81
C MET A 174 14.94 -1.82 -2.12
N VAL A 175 15.02 -1.92 -0.80
CA VAL A 175 16.23 -1.53 -0.06
C VAL A 175 16.85 -2.77 0.57
N ALA A 176 18.13 -2.99 0.31
CA ALA A 176 18.93 -3.99 1.00
C ALA A 176 20.32 -3.44 1.32
N ILE A 177 20.73 -3.54 2.59
CA ILE A 177 22.06 -3.13 3.06
C ILE A 177 22.42 -1.68 2.66
N GLY A 178 21.47 -0.74 2.71
CA GLY A 178 21.72 0.66 2.31
C GLY A 178 21.94 0.86 0.81
N VAL A 179 21.85 -0.20 0.00
CA VAL A 179 21.77 -0.14 -1.46
C VAL A 179 20.29 -0.09 -1.84
N GLY A 180 19.91 0.97 -2.54
CA GLY A 180 18.59 1.08 -3.15
C GLY A 180 18.56 0.32 -4.47
N PHE A 181 17.44 -0.31 -4.76
CA PHE A 181 17.14 -0.96 -6.02
C PHE A 181 15.83 -0.43 -6.58
N HIS A 182 15.78 -0.26 -7.89
CA HIS A 182 14.52 -0.24 -8.64
C HIS A 182 14.05 -1.68 -8.81
N ALA A 183 12.79 -1.93 -8.45
CA ALA A 183 12.20 -3.26 -8.45
C ALA A 183 11.06 -3.36 -9.46
N ALA A 184 11.09 -4.41 -10.28
CA ALA A 184 10.08 -4.67 -11.29
C ALA A 184 9.83 -6.16 -11.46
N MET A 185 8.64 -6.51 -11.96
CA MET A 185 8.33 -7.86 -12.41
C MET A 185 8.49 -7.94 -13.93
N ASN A 186 8.95 -9.08 -14.42
CA ASN A 186 8.89 -9.40 -15.85
C ASN A 186 7.63 -10.25 -16.16
N SER A 187 7.48 -10.68 -17.42
CA SER A 187 6.35 -11.50 -17.86
C SER A 187 6.29 -12.92 -17.29
N ASP A 188 7.40 -13.39 -16.69
CA ASP A 188 7.55 -14.75 -16.17
C ASP A 188 7.41 -14.80 -14.64
N ASP A 189 6.84 -13.76 -14.04
CA ASP A 189 6.78 -13.54 -12.59
C ASP A 189 8.16 -13.55 -11.89
N ALA A 190 9.23 -13.24 -12.63
CA ALA A 190 10.56 -13.04 -12.06
C ALA A 190 10.70 -11.61 -11.53
N LEU A 191 11.23 -11.49 -10.32
CA LEU A 191 11.54 -10.21 -9.70
C LEU A 191 12.91 -9.73 -10.20
N ILE A 192 12.91 -8.58 -10.84
CA ILE A 192 14.10 -7.90 -11.38
C ILE A 192 14.44 -6.73 -10.47
N LEU A 193 15.68 -6.72 -9.98
CA LEU A 193 16.20 -5.65 -9.15
C LEU A 193 17.39 -4.99 -9.84
N VAL A 194 17.34 -3.67 -9.94
CA VAL A 194 18.38 -2.85 -10.59
C VAL A 194 18.93 -1.88 -9.56
N PRO A 195 20.22 -1.95 -9.18
CA PRO A 195 20.82 -1.02 -8.22
C PRO A 195 20.65 0.43 -8.70
N THR A 196 20.27 1.33 -7.79
CA THR A 196 20.06 2.76 -8.12
C THR A 196 21.36 3.48 -8.45
N ASN A 197 22.49 2.96 -7.97
CA ASN A 197 23.84 3.50 -8.22
C ASN A 197 24.54 2.88 -9.43
N ASP A 198 24.08 1.72 -9.91
CA ASP A 198 24.64 1.02 -11.08
C ASP A 198 23.51 0.34 -11.88
N PRO A 199 22.90 1.05 -12.86
CA PRO A 199 21.83 0.50 -13.68
C PRO A 199 22.33 -0.52 -14.72
N THR A 200 23.63 -0.82 -14.74
CA THR A 200 24.23 -1.77 -15.70
C THR A 200 24.25 -3.19 -15.15
N THR A 201 24.20 -3.36 -13.84
CA THR A 201 24.02 -4.66 -13.18
C THR A 201 22.55 -4.86 -12.81
N TYR A 202 22.05 -6.09 -12.87
CA TYR A 202 20.74 -6.42 -12.30
C TYR A 202 20.75 -7.81 -11.68
N LEU A 203 19.81 -8.01 -10.77
CA LEU A 203 19.51 -9.29 -10.16
C LEU A 203 18.19 -9.78 -10.77
N ARG A 204 18.17 -11.04 -11.20
CA ARG A 204 16.94 -11.75 -11.58
C ARG A 204 16.66 -12.82 -10.54
N LEU A 205 15.55 -12.67 -9.84
CA LEU A 205 15.10 -13.55 -8.78
C LEU A 205 13.93 -14.38 -9.32
N THR A 206 14.07 -15.70 -9.25
CA THR A 206 13.02 -16.65 -9.62
C THR A 206 12.68 -17.54 -8.43
N ARG A 207 11.39 -17.64 -8.08
CA ARG A 207 10.95 -18.55 -7.00
C ARG A 207 11.31 -19.98 -7.34
N THR A 208 11.91 -20.69 -6.40
CA THR A 208 12.08 -22.13 -6.47
C THR A 208 10.81 -22.78 -5.93
N ASN A 209 9.98 -23.32 -6.82
CA ASN A 209 8.86 -24.15 -6.40
C ASN A 209 9.43 -25.47 -5.86
N ASN A 210 9.26 -25.69 -4.55
CA ASN A 210 9.33 -27.03 -3.95
C ASN A 210 7.90 -27.59 -3.81
#